data_AF-A0A8T7CNY8-F1
#
_entry.id   AF-A0A8T7CNY8-F1
#
_cell.length_a   1.000
_cell.length_b   1.000
_cell.length_c   1.000
_cell.angle_alpha   90.00
_cell.angle_beta   90.00
_cell.angle_gamma   90.00
#
_symmetry.space_group_name_H-M   'P 1'
#
loop_
_entity.id
_entity.type
_entity.pdbx_description
1 polymer ?
#
loop_
_entity_poly.entity_id
_entity_poly.type
_entity_poly.pdbx_seq_one_letter_code
_entity_poly.pdbx_strand_id
1 'polypeptide(L)'
;MDEMQVGFQLSNLVRYVRIRPPRSDLSAALPQSVVSPAESAQRNLNRQRVEHTTRALNELDNLLARAKIYQGSGVSSVGSPDLDLNDSKTATTLDSVAEINTATTSYTPFGPTFSGSGNSDALPTLSGVYDGSNGDDTLRFKVTRTGIHTISRIDVKVYDSEGDFLERIRIDDEDPIDQEYVLENGLIFTLGAGKLVKNDDFYMDVYANTPSAVDPDKAFNGTRDDRPNFDHGLSVGAGSFDVNGTTISVNASDTLNDVVARITASAAGIDAIFDAATESVQLTQRSLGSEFDIVLDNDSSGFLAAAKLTGPATPGLDTEADIALAQTSRFSGVSSGNVLINGSSFAIDINNDSIKDIVTMINDAEIGVTASLSNNNQRFVLTAIDGISISLNDQGTQFFDALNIAEKTYRTVSNSSGLSRSRTYKIADAAADVTDLINEIFNPATNLANSLSLTSLQETVIASIRAGAPDGETAIGFAFNLDSPVGNRFAAIDRQQLTRSLRHKLGTSQNYFGGFIAGLRGALAAYGANFGDAGISSGTMLNTRA
;
A
#
# COMPACT_ATOMS: atom_id res chain seq x y z
N MET A 1 30.37 -11.07 42.30
CA MET A 1 30.65 -9.63 42.14
C MET A 1 29.36 -8.92 42.49
N ASP A 2 28.97 -8.96 43.77
CA ASP A 2 29.39 -8.03 44.84
C ASP A 2 29.01 -6.59 44.51
N GLU A 3 27.87 -6.16 45.03
CA GLU A 3 27.87 -4.96 45.88
C GLU A 3 26.84 -5.14 47.01
N MET A 4 27.43 -5.40 48.16
CA MET A 4 26.86 -5.43 49.50
C MET A 4 26.90 -3.98 50.02
N GLN A 5 25.82 -3.47 50.60
CA GLN A 5 25.85 -2.73 51.89
C GLN A 5 24.49 -2.08 52.21
N VAL A 6 23.71 -2.77 53.05
CA VAL A 6 22.98 -2.11 54.13
C VAL A 6 23.41 -2.81 55.40
N GLY A 7 24.29 -2.15 56.14
CA GLY A 7 24.88 -2.66 57.37
C GLY A 7 24.08 -2.27 58.62
N PHE A 8 24.19 -3.17 59.61
CA PHE A 8 24.10 -2.95 61.06
C PHE A 8 22.73 -2.52 61.62
N GLN A 9 22.09 -3.28 62.51
CA GLN A 9 22.63 -3.65 63.83
C GLN A 9 22.25 -5.08 64.25
N LEU A 10 23.25 -5.74 64.83
CA LEU A 10 23.22 -7.06 65.44
C LEU A 10 22.89 -6.93 66.95
N SER A 11 22.36 -8.03 67.49
CA SER A 11 22.69 -8.62 68.81
C SER A 11 21.73 -8.46 69.99
N ASN A 12 21.56 -9.63 70.64
CA ASN A 12 21.16 -9.91 72.03
C ASN A 12 19.65 -10.08 72.26
N LEU A 13 19.13 -11.12 72.94
CA LEU A 13 19.73 -12.14 73.78
C LEU A 13 18.69 -13.26 74.00
N VAL A 14 19.13 -14.52 74.08
CA VAL A 14 18.33 -15.69 74.47
C VAL A 14 18.10 -15.70 75.99
N ARG A 15 16.87 -15.89 76.49
CA ARG A 15 16.49 -16.88 77.54
C ARG A 15 15.05 -16.76 78.09
N TYR A 16 14.32 -17.87 77.98
CA TYR A 16 13.48 -18.55 78.97
C TYR A 16 12.59 -17.75 79.95
N VAL A 17 11.26 -17.93 79.82
CA VAL A 17 10.38 -18.23 80.97
C VAL A 17 9.38 -19.31 80.57
N ARG A 18 9.48 -20.48 81.22
CA ARG A 18 8.41 -21.50 81.29
C ARG A 18 7.32 -20.99 82.23
N ILE A 19 6.06 -21.05 81.82
CA ILE A 19 4.92 -21.10 82.76
C ILE A 19 4.05 -22.30 82.37
N ARG A 20 3.92 -23.24 83.31
CA ARG A 20 2.96 -24.36 83.27
C ARG A 20 1.54 -23.85 83.53
N PRO A 21 0.51 -24.55 83.04
CA PRO A 21 -0.87 -24.06 82.98
C PRO A 21 -1.60 -24.22 84.33
N PRO A 22 -2.63 -23.42 84.61
CA PRO A 22 -3.66 -23.80 85.57
C PRO A 22 -4.81 -24.53 84.85
N ARG A 23 -5.00 -25.77 85.32
CA ARG A 23 -6.21 -26.59 85.43
C ARG A 23 -7.48 -26.19 84.67
N SER A 24 -7.95 -27.20 83.94
CA SER A 24 -9.35 -27.57 83.71
C SER A 24 -10.29 -27.25 84.87
N ASP A 25 -11.30 -26.45 84.60
CA ASP A 25 -12.66 -26.70 85.07
C ASP A 25 -13.66 -25.96 84.16
N LEU A 26 -14.75 -26.68 83.86
CA LEU A 26 -16.05 -26.22 83.37
C LEU A 26 -16.19 -25.83 81.89
N SER A 27 -16.80 -26.77 81.17
CA SER A 27 -17.60 -26.52 79.98
C SER A 27 -18.55 -25.34 80.17
N ALA A 28 -18.40 -24.30 79.35
CA ALA A 28 -19.50 -23.45 78.98
C ALA A 28 -19.45 -23.32 77.46
N ALA A 29 -20.34 -24.05 76.79
CA ALA A 29 -20.68 -23.80 75.41
C ALA A 29 -20.98 -22.30 75.27
N LEU A 30 -20.15 -21.57 74.55
CA LEU A 30 -20.56 -20.26 74.05
C LEU A 30 -21.77 -20.51 73.14
N PRO A 31 -22.89 -19.82 73.36
CA PRO A 31 -24.14 -20.13 72.70
C PRO A 31 -23.98 -19.94 71.19
N GLN A 32 -24.30 -20.99 70.42
CA GLN A 32 -24.73 -20.77 69.04
C GLN A 32 -25.82 -19.69 69.11
N SER A 33 -25.68 -18.61 68.34
CA SER A 33 -26.73 -17.63 68.14
C SER A 33 -27.99 -18.39 67.71
N VAL A 34 -28.89 -18.66 68.66
CA VAL A 34 -30.20 -19.24 68.37
C VAL A 34 -30.98 -18.11 67.72
N VAL A 35 -30.89 -18.04 66.40
CA VAL A 35 -31.75 -17.20 65.57
C VAL A 35 -33.18 -17.51 65.97
N SER A 36 -33.95 -16.51 66.41
CA SER A 36 -35.33 -16.77 66.80
C SER A 36 -36.11 -17.37 65.62
N PRO A 37 -37.17 -18.17 65.84
CA PRO A 37 -38.01 -18.67 64.75
C PRO A 37 -38.54 -17.55 63.84
N ALA A 38 -38.80 -16.36 64.42
CA ALA A 38 -39.19 -15.15 63.69
C ALA A 38 -38.07 -14.59 62.80
N GLU A 39 -36.84 -14.51 63.29
CA GLU A 39 -35.68 -14.10 62.49
C GLU A 39 -35.34 -15.13 61.40
N SER A 40 -35.53 -16.42 61.66
CA SER A 40 -35.34 -17.48 60.67
C SER A 40 -36.39 -17.42 59.56
N ALA A 41 -37.64 -17.13 59.90
CA ALA A 41 -38.71 -16.88 58.94
C ALA A 41 -38.44 -15.64 58.09
N GLN A 42 -37.97 -14.53 58.70
CA GLN A 42 -37.59 -13.32 57.98
C GLN A 42 -36.41 -13.54 57.03
N ARG A 43 -35.41 -14.35 57.42
CA ARG A 43 -34.30 -14.73 56.53
C ARG A 43 -34.80 -15.51 55.32
N ASN A 44 -35.69 -16.48 55.52
CA ASN A 44 -36.29 -17.25 54.43
C ASN A 44 -37.11 -16.37 53.49
N LEU A 45 -37.88 -15.42 54.03
CA LEU A 45 -38.64 -14.44 53.25
C LEU A 45 -37.70 -13.53 52.44
N ASN A 46 -36.65 -13.01 53.06
CA ASN A 46 -35.64 -12.18 52.38
C ASN A 46 -34.94 -12.97 51.26
N ARG A 47 -34.65 -14.26 51.46
CA ARG A 47 -34.11 -15.14 50.41
C ARG A 47 -35.07 -15.29 49.24
N GLN A 48 -36.35 -15.53 49.50
CA GLN A 48 -37.37 -15.62 48.44
C GLN A 48 -37.50 -14.32 47.64
N ARG A 49 -37.43 -13.16 48.32
CA ARG A 49 -37.41 -11.84 47.67
C ARG A 49 -36.20 -11.68 46.78
N VAL A 50 -35.00 -11.99 47.28
CA VAL A 50 -33.75 -11.95 46.50
C VAL A 50 -33.84 -12.84 45.25
N GLU A 51 -34.34 -14.06 45.38
CA GLU A 51 -34.55 -14.98 44.25
C GLU A 51 -35.57 -14.45 43.24
N HIS A 52 -36.66 -13.84 43.71
CA HIS A 52 -37.69 -13.29 42.85
C HIS A 52 -37.20 -12.05 42.10
N THR A 53 -36.55 -11.12 42.79
CA THR A 53 -35.93 -9.93 42.17
C THR A 53 -34.85 -10.33 41.17
N THR A 54 -34.04 -11.34 41.48
CA THR A 54 -33.01 -11.84 40.54
C THR A 54 -33.65 -12.42 39.27
N ARG A 55 -34.76 -13.16 39.38
CA ARG A 55 -35.50 -13.67 38.23
C ARG A 55 -36.11 -12.55 37.39
N ALA A 56 -36.74 -11.57 38.02
CA ALA A 56 -37.32 -10.41 37.32
C ALA A 56 -36.23 -9.60 36.59
N LEU A 57 -35.04 -9.43 37.20
CA LEU A 57 -33.88 -8.80 36.54
C LEU A 57 -33.37 -9.59 35.35
N ASN A 58 -33.39 -10.93 35.41
CA ASN A 58 -33.02 -11.78 34.28
C ASN A 58 -34.05 -11.71 33.16
N GLU A 59 -35.34 -11.64 33.48
CA GLU A 59 -36.39 -11.46 32.49
C GLU A 59 -36.29 -10.09 31.80
N LEU A 60 -36.11 -9.02 32.57
CA LEU A 60 -35.93 -7.67 32.03
C LEU A 60 -34.71 -7.59 31.10
N ASP A 61 -33.57 -8.13 31.53
CA ASP A 61 -32.34 -8.17 30.71
C ASP A 61 -32.50 -9.02 29.46
N ASN A 62 -33.18 -10.18 29.56
CA ASN A 62 -33.50 -10.99 28.39
C ASN A 62 -34.42 -10.26 27.42
N LEU A 63 -35.42 -9.53 27.90
CA LEU A 63 -36.31 -8.73 27.07
C LEU A 63 -35.58 -7.57 26.41
N LEU A 64 -34.66 -6.92 27.13
CA LEU A 64 -33.79 -5.85 26.60
C LEU A 64 -32.76 -6.36 25.58
N ALA A 65 -32.18 -7.54 25.82
CA ALA A 65 -31.25 -8.19 24.89
C ALA A 65 -31.97 -8.70 23.62
N ARG A 66 -33.23 -9.15 23.75
CA ARG A 66 -34.08 -9.55 22.62
C ARG A 66 -34.72 -8.35 21.91
N ALA A 67 -34.66 -7.17 22.49
CA ALA A 67 -35.06 -5.91 21.88
C ALA A 67 -34.00 -5.46 20.86
N LYS A 68 -33.88 -6.18 19.75
CA LYS A 68 -33.14 -5.68 18.59
C LYS A 68 -33.92 -4.53 17.96
N ILE A 69 -33.28 -3.37 17.84
CA ILE A 69 -33.72 -2.36 16.89
C ILE A 69 -33.41 -2.93 15.50
N TYR A 70 -34.40 -2.96 14.61
CA TYR A 70 -34.09 -2.79 13.19
C TYR A 70 -33.77 -1.30 12.99
N GLN A 71 -32.62 -0.86 13.49
CA GLN A 71 -32.00 0.37 13.05
C GLN A 71 -31.19 -0.06 11.84
N GLY A 72 -31.88 -0.18 10.70
CA GLY A 72 -31.18 0.13 9.47
C GLY A 72 -30.86 1.61 9.58
N SER A 73 -29.65 1.96 9.99
CA SER A 73 -29.06 3.23 9.59
C SER A 73 -29.21 3.25 8.09
N GLY A 74 -30.19 4.00 7.57
CA GLY A 74 -30.34 4.15 6.13
C GLY A 74 -29.06 4.82 5.68
N VAL A 75 -28.13 4.07 5.10
CA VAL A 75 -26.92 4.65 4.53
C VAL A 75 -27.35 5.31 3.22
N SER A 76 -27.38 6.64 3.20
CA SER A 76 -27.39 7.34 1.91
C SER A 76 -26.05 7.06 1.26
N SER A 77 -26.03 6.25 0.20
CA SER A 77 -24.88 6.12 -0.68
C SER A 77 -25.29 6.57 -2.08
N VAL A 78 -24.40 7.31 -2.71
CA VAL A 78 -24.49 7.66 -4.12
C VAL A 78 -23.14 7.33 -4.73
N GLY A 79 -23.15 6.74 -5.91
CA GLY A 79 -21.91 6.52 -6.62
C GLY A 79 -22.11 6.54 -8.12
N SER A 80 -21.03 6.85 -8.81
CA SER A 80 -20.94 6.85 -10.26
C SER A 80 -21.26 5.45 -10.84
N PRO A 81 -21.54 5.34 -12.15
CA PRO A 81 -21.20 4.13 -12.90
C PRO A 81 -19.68 3.93 -12.94
N ASP A 82 -19.22 2.92 -13.67
CA ASP A 82 -17.80 2.76 -13.96
C ASP A 82 -17.26 4.02 -14.67
N LEU A 83 -16.14 4.55 -14.18
CA LEU A 83 -15.54 5.75 -14.72
C LEU A 83 -14.64 5.46 -15.92
N ASP A 84 -14.28 4.20 -16.21
CA ASP A 84 -13.43 3.83 -17.36
C ASP A 84 -12.12 4.63 -17.42
N LEU A 85 -11.57 4.93 -16.24
CA LEU A 85 -10.24 5.47 -16.05
C LEU A 85 -9.19 4.40 -16.44
N ASN A 86 -8.06 4.82 -16.99
CA ASN A 86 -6.95 3.91 -17.18
C ASN A 86 -6.25 3.63 -15.84
N ASP A 87 -6.31 2.38 -15.35
CA ASP A 87 -5.63 1.93 -14.13
C ASP A 87 -4.24 1.33 -14.37
N SER A 88 -3.73 1.44 -15.60
CA SER A 88 -2.42 0.90 -15.96
C SER A 88 -1.36 1.99 -15.84
N LYS A 89 -0.29 1.69 -15.10
CA LYS A 89 0.94 2.47 -15.16
C LYS A 89 1.82 2.00 -16.34
N THR A 90 2.62 2.89 -16.90
CA THR A 90 3.64 2.55 -17.91
C THR A 90 5.05 2.83 -17.39
N ALA A 91 6.03 2.13 -17.96
CA ALA A 91 7.43 2.36 -17.65
C ALA A 91 7.97 3.59 -18.39
N THR A 92 8.98 4.22 -17.80
CA THR A 92 9.85 5.17 -18.50
C THR A 92 10.74 4.42 -19.49
N THR A 93 10.90 4.94 -20.70
CA THR A 93 11.75 4.35 -21.74
C THR A 93 12.78 5.35 -22.26
N LEU A 94 13.91 4.87 -22.75
CA LEU A 94 14.91 5.66 -23.46
C LEU A 94 15.44 4.82 -24.62
N ASP A 95 15.29 5.35 -25.83
CA ASP A 95 15.70 4.68 -27.06
C ASP A 95 16.94 5.36 -27.66
N SER A 96 17.73 4.60 -28.41
CA SER A 96 18.72 5.16 -29.33
C SER A 96 18.06 6.22 -30.23
N VAL A 97 18.72 7.37 -30.42
CA VAL A 97 18.16 8.47 -31.23
C VAL A 97 18.17 8.20 -32.74
N ALA A 98 18.89 7.16 -33.18
CA ALA A 98 18.99 6.67 -34.54
C ALA A 98 19.52 5.22 -34.53
N GLU A 99 19.56 4.57 -35.69
CA GLU A 99 20.34 3.34 -35.90
C GLU A 99 21.80 3.58 -35.45
N ILE A 100 22.40 2.55 -34.85
CA ILE A 100 23.79 2.60 -34.34
C ILE A 100 24.79 2.78 -35.49
N ASN A 101 24.53 2.14 -36.63
CA ASN A 101 25.19 2.41 -37.90
C ASN A 101 24.18 3.02 -38.87
N THR A 102 24.46 4.21 -39.37
CA THR A 102 23.60 4.98 -40.27
C THR A 102 24.11 4.98 -41.71
N ALA A 103 25.21 4.26 -41.99
CA ALA A 103 25.78 4.20 -43.33
C ALA A 103 24.81 3.47 -44.29
N THR A 104 24.35 4.19 -45.30
CA THR A 104 23.46 3.66 -46.34
C THR A 104 24.18 2.82 -47.40
N THR A 105 25.50 2.74 -47.30
CA THR A 105 26.40 1.99 -48.17
C THR A 105 27.19 0.99 -47.33
N SER A 106 27.76 -0.01 -47.99
CA SER A 106 28.55 -1.04 -47.32
C SER A 106 29.68 -1.55 -48.19
N TYR A 107 30.60 -2.25 -47.57
CA TYR A 107 31.71 -2.92 -48.23
C TYR A 107 32.18 -4.10 -47.40
N THR A 108 32.79 -5.09 -48.06
CA THR A 108 33.30 -6.30 -47.41
C THR A 108 34.38 -6.95 -48.27
N PRO A 109 35.40 -7.60 -47.70
CA PRO A 109 35.74 -7.61 -46.28
C PRO A 109 36.36 -6.27 -45.83
N PHE A 110 36.33 -6.01 -44.53
CA PHE A 110 37.09 -4.93 -43.89
C PHE A 110 38.59 -5.27 -43.81
N GLY A 111 38.93 -6.55 -43.75
CA GLY A 111 40.30 -7.06 -43.71
C GLY A 111 40.62 -8.05 -44.83
N PRO A 112 40.68 -7.62 -46.09
CA PRO A 112 41.01 -8.51 -47.18
C PRO A 112 42.42 -9.09 -46.99
N THR A 113 42.67 -10.23 -47.64
CA THR A 113 43.98 -10.86 -47.63
C THR A 113 44.52 -10.89 -49.05
N PHE A 114 45.81 -10.58 -49.20
CA PHE A 114 46.47 -10.69 -50.50
C PHE A 114 46.44 -12.14 -50.99
N SER A 115 46.10 -12.27 -52.26
CA SER A 115 46.09 -13.51 -53.03
C SER A 115 47.10 -13.37 -54.17
N GLY A 116 47.87 -14.42 -54.43
CA GLY A 116 48.93 -14.38 -55.43
C GLY A 116 50.06 -15.36 -55.13
N SER A 117 51.05 -15.40 -56.02
CA SER A 117 52.20 -16.31 -55.88
C SER A 117 53.38 -15.68 -55.13
N GLY A 118 53.29 -14.40 -54.78
CA GLY A 118 54.35 -13.61 -54.17
C GLY A 118 54.44 -13.74 -52.65
N ASN A 119 53.40 -14.25 -51.98
CA ASN A 119 53.27 -14.37 -50.52
C ASN A 119 53.43 -13.02 -49.79
N SER A 120 52.67 -12.01 -50.20
CA SER A 120 52.51 -10.78 -49.41
C SER A 120 51.94 -11.09 -48.03
N ASP A 121 52.52 -10.53 -46.97
CA ASP A 121 52.16 -10.80 -45.57
C ASP A 121 51.71 -9.55 -44.78
N ALA A 122 51.83 -8.36 -45.38
CA ALA A 122 51.22 -7.16 -44.81
C ALA A 122 49.68 -7.27 -44.84
N LEU A 123 49.04 -6.83 -43.77
CA LEU A 123 47.59 -6.92 -43.60
C LEU A 123 46.92 -5.59 -43.97
N PRO A 124 46.16 -5.53 -45.08
CA PRO A 124 45.37 -4.35 -45.39
C PRO A 124 44.13 -4.30 -44.49
N THR A 125 43.73 -3.08 -44.14
CA THR A 125 42.48 -2.79 -43.44
C THR A 125 41.76 -1.66 -44.15
N LEU A 126 40.45 -1.81 -44.29
CA LEU A 126 39.57 -0.83 -44.92
C LEU A 126 38.65 -0.25 -43.85
N SER A 127 38.58 1.07 -43.78
CA SER A 127 37.68 1.84 -42.92
C SER A 127 37.02 2.97 -43.73
N GLY A 128 36.41 3.95 -43.06
CA GLY A 128 35.66 5.02 -43.73
C GLY A 128 34.25 4.62 -44.14
N VAL A 129 33.60 5.54 -44.86
CA VAL A 129 32.24 5.41 -45.39
C VAL A 129 32.34 5.45 -46.91
N TYR A 130 31.86 4.40 -47.58
CA TYR A 130 31.80 4.37 -49.03
C TYR A 130 30.80 5.40 -49.54
N ASP A 131 31.19 6.28 -50.45
CA ASP A 131 30.33 7.37 -50.95
C ASP A 131 29.41 6.97 -52.10
N GLY A 132 29.51 5.73 -52.60
CA GLY A 132 28.69 5.20 -53.69
C GLY A 132 29.21 5.52 -55.10
N SER A 133 30.35 6.22 -55.23
CA SER A 133 30.86 6.70 -56.53
C SER A 133 31.19 5.59 -57.54
N ASN A 134 31.48 4.37 -57.09
CA ASN A 134 31.73 3.20 -57.95
C ASN A 134 30.48 2.33 -58.18
N GLY A 135 29.30 2.69 -57.66
CA GLY A 135 28.12 1.81 -57.70
C GLY A 135 28.30 0.54 -56.87
N ASP A 136 27.62 -0.54 -57.27
CA ASP A 136 27.89 -1.88 -56.74
C ASP A 136 29.00 -2.52 -57.58
N ASP A 137 30.13 -2.88 -56.98
CA ASP A 137 31.32 -3.32 -57.72
C ASP A 137 32.27 -4.18 -56.88
N THR A 138 33.17 -4.90 -57.55
CA THR A 138 34.29 -5.62 -56.93
C THR A 138 35.60 -4.92 -57.27
N LEU A 139 36.16 -4.21 -56.30
CA LEU A 139 37.40 -3.48 -56.44
C LEU A 139 38.61 -4.41 -56.29
N ARG A 140 39.55 -4.35 -57.24
CA ARG A 140 40.81 -5.09 -57.20
C ARG A 140 41.97 -4.19 -56.84
N PHE A 141 42.65 -4.49 -55.74
CA PHE A 141 43.85 -3.83 -55.27
C PHE A 141 45.08 -4.63 -55.66
N LYS A 142 45.85 -4.11 -56.63
CA LYS A 142 47.02 -4.79 -57.20
C LYS A 142 48.33 -4.17 -56.76
N VAL A 143 49.22 -4.97 -56.18
CA VAL A 143 50.59 -4.54 -55.90
C VAL A 143 51.37 -4.40 -57.21
N THR A 144 51.82 -3.20 -57.53
CA THR A 144 52.60 -2.93 -58.75
C THR A 144 54.09 -2.78 -58.51
N ARG A 145 54.50 -2.61 -57.24
CA ARG A 145 55.90 -2.58 -56.83
C ARG A 145 56.10 -3.28 -55.49
N THR A 146 56.99 -4.28 -55.49
CA THR A 146 57.40 -5.02 -54.29
C THR A 146 58.10 -4.09 -53.29
N GLY A 147 57.81 -4.28 -52.01
CA GLY A 147 58.47 -3.56 -50.93
C GLY A 147 58.10 -4.10 -49.55
N ILE A 148 58.71 -3.54 -48.50
CA ILE A 148 58.33 -3.73 -47.10
C ILE A 148 57.88 -2.37 -46.56
N HIS A 149 56.72 -2.33 -45.92
CA HIS A 149 56.17 -1.09 -45.34
C HIS A 149 57.17 -0.53 -44.32
N THR A 150 57.40 0.79 -44.32
CA THR A 150 58.44 1.52 -43.55
C THR A 150 59.91 1.35 -43.98
N ILE A 151 60.21 0.57 -45.02
CA ILE A 151 61.59 0.30 -45.48
C ILE A 151 61.79 0.64 -46.95
N SER A 152 60.74 0.51 -47.75
CA SER A 152 60.80 0.81 -49.18
C SER A 152 59.44 1.28 -49.66
N ARG A 153 59.42 2.27 -50.54
CA ARG A 153 58.19 2.73 -51.18
C ARG A 153 57.46 1.54 -51.86
N ILE A 154 56.14 1.47 -51.69
CA ILE A 154 55.22 0.49 -52.30
C ILE A 154 54.17 1.22 -53.16
N ASP A 155 53.72 0.58 -54.24
CA ASP A 155 52.62 1.09 -55.08
C ASP A 155 51.50 0.05 -55.18
N VAL A 156 50.30 0.40 -54.75
CA VAL A 156 49.08 -0.38 -54.97
C VAL A 156 48.18 0.39 -55.95
N LYS A 157 47.65 -0.30 -56.96
CA LYS A 157 46.67 0.27 -57.90
C LYS A 157 45.31 -0.35 -57.67
N VAL A 158 44.27 0.48 -57.71
CA VAL A 158 42.88 0.06 -57.57
C VAL A 158 42.24 0.03 -58.96
N TYR A 159 41.48 -1.02 -59.22
CA TYR A 159 40.73 -1.24 -60.45
C TYR A 159 39.29 -1.63 -60.11
N ASP A 160 38.34 -1.29 -60.99
CA ASP A 160 36.98 -1.83 -60.93
C ASP A 160 36.89 -3.27 -61.46
N SER A 161 35.68 -3.84 -61.45
CA SER A 161 35.44 -5.19 -61.98
C SER A 161 35.57 -5.30 -63.50
N GLU A 162 35.42 -4.20 -64.25
CA GLU A 162 35.65 -4.15 -65.70
C GLU A 162 37.15 -4.12 -66.06
N GLY A 163 37.99 -3.80 -65.07
CA GLY A 163 39.44 -3.74 -65.17
C GLY A 163 39.98 -2.33 -65.49
N ASP A 164 39.13 -1.31 -65.44
CA ASP A 164 39.51 0.07 -65.59
C ASP A 164 40.26 0.55 -64.34
N PHE A 165 41.24 1.42 -64.58
CA PHE A 165 42.07 1.98 -63.51
C PHE A 165 41.31 3.10 -62.81
N LEU A 166 41.14 2.96 -61.50
CA LEU A 166 40.53 3.98 -60.65
C LEU A 166 41.63 4.90 -60.11
N GLU A 167 42.48 4.36 -59.24
CA GLU A 167 43.47 5.18 -58.54
C GLU A 167 44.75 4.42 -58.16
N ARG A 168 45.74 5.16 -57.66
CA ARG A 168 47.01 4.61 -57.16
C ARG A 168 47.31 5.12 -55.77
N ILE A 169 47.45 4.19 -54.85
CA ILE A 169 47.94 4.40 -53.49
C ILE A 169 49.47 4.30 -53.53
N ARG A 170 50.14 5.39 -53.16
CA ARG A 170 51.60 5.44 -52.99
C ARG A 170 51.90 5.45 -51.50
N ILE A 171 52.61 4.41 -51.06
CA ILE A 171 53.02 4.23 -49.67
C ILE A 171 54.52 4.51 -49.65
N ASP A 172 54.92 5.61 -49.04
CA ASP A 172 56.32 6.03 -48.93
C ASP A 172 57.04 5.28 -47.81
N ASP A 173 58.38 5.18 -47.89
CA ASP A 173 59.17 4.45 -46.90
C ASP A 173 59.21 5.14 -45.53
N GLU A 174 58.91 6.43 -45.47
CA GLU A 174 58.76 7.19 -44.23
C GLU A 174 57.35 7.15 -43.65
N ASP A 175 56.35 6.61 -44.37
CA ASP A 175 54.98 6.54 -43.88
C ASP A 175 54.89 5.58 -42.68
N PRO A 176 54.20 5.96 -41.59
CA PRO A 176 54.05 5.11 -40.43
C PRO A 176 53.17 3.90 -40.75
N ILE A 177 53.33 2.82 -39.97
CA ILE A 177 52.40 1.69 -40.00
C ILE A 177 50.97 2.20 -39.77
N ASP A 178 50.03 1.64 -40.52
CA ASP A 178 48.62 2.02 -40.49
C ASP A 178 48.34 3.49 -40.87
N GLN A 179 49.25 4.14 -41.61
CA GLN A 179 48.97 5.41 -42.27
C GLN A 179 47.67 5.31 -43.07
N GLU A 180 46.78 6.28 -42.87
CA GLU A 180 45.51 6.38 -43.57
C GLU A 180 45.72 6.98 -44.97
N TYR A 181 45.22 6.26 -45.98
CA TYR A 181 45.13 6.71 -47.36
C TYR A 181 43.65 6.77 -47.74
N VAL A 182 43.11 7.99 -47.82
CA VAL A 182 41.72 8.22 -48.25
C VAL A 182 41.64 7.99 -49.76
N LEU A 183 40.78 7.06 -50.16
CA LEU A 183 40.47 6.70 -51.53
C LEU A 183 39.49 7.69 -52.14
N GLU A 184 39.42 7.73 -53.48
CA GLU A 184 38.54 8.68 -54.18
C GLU A 184 37.05 8.44 -53.89
N ASN A 185 36.70 7.23 -53.43
CA ASN A 185 35.34 6.83 -53.07
C ASN A 185 35.01 6.94 -51.57
N GLY A 186 35.81 7.70 -50.82
CA GLY A 186 35.60 7.98 -49.39
C GLY A 186 36.05 6.88 -48.43
N LEU A 187 36.41 5.69 -48.93
CA LEU A 187 37.00 4.64 -48.11
C LEU A 187 38.42 5.02 -47.68
N ILE A 188 38.87 4.43 -46.58
CA ILE A 188 40.21 4.64 -46.06
C ILE A 188 40.94 3.30 -46.11
N PHE A 189 42.08 3.28 -46.77
CA PHE A 189 43.00 2.15 -46.79
C PHE A 189 44.12 2.37 -45.79
N THR A 190 44.38 1.37 -44.96
CA THR A 190 45.59 1.30 -44.13
C THR A 190 46.32 -0.02 -44.38
N LEU A 191 47.61 -0.04 -44.08
CA LEU A 191 48.45 -1.22 -44.24
C LEU A 191 49.28 -1.47 -42.98
N GLY A 192 49.14 -2.67 -42.43
CA GLY A 192 49.97 -3.12 -41.32
C GLY A 192 51.44 -3.30 -41.72
N ALA A 193 52.27 -3.67 -40.74
CA ALA A 193 53.65 -4.07 -41.02
C ALA A 193 53.69 -5.31 -41.93
N GLY A 194 54.64 -5.34 -42.85
CA GLY A 194 54.89 -6.51 -43.69
C GLY A 194 55.43 -6.18 -45.07
N LYS A 195 55.65 -7.23 -45.84
CA LYS A 195 56.10 -7.25 -47.22
C LYS A 195 54.90 -7.34 -48.16
N LEU A 196 54.93 -6.53 -49.21
CA LEU A 196 54.07 -6.64 -50.38
C LEU A 196 54.90 -7.08 -51.59
N VAL A 197 54.36 -7.99 -52.39
CA VAL A 197 55.01 -8.56 -53.56
C VAL A 197 54.25 -8.22 -54.82
N LYS A 198 54.97 -7.73 -55.83
CA LYS A 198 54.40 -7.33 -57.11
C LYS A 198 53.58 -8.45 -57.74
N ASN A 199 52.40 -8.08 -58.24
CA ASN A 199 51.36 -8.93 -58.82
C ASN A 199 50.58 -9.79 -57.82
N ASP A 200 50.75 -9.58 -56.51
CA ASP A 200 49.72 -10.02 -55.57
C ASP A 200 48.58 -9.01 -55.59
N ASP A 201 47.36 -9.52 -55.38
CA ASP A 201 46.11 -8.79 -55.49
C ASP A 201 45.21 -9.12 -54.29
N PHE A 202 44.42 -8.18 -53.79
CA PHE A 202 43.24 -8.51 -53.00
C PHE A 202 42.00 -7.88 -53.61
N TYR A 203 40.84 -8.35 -53.17
CA TYR A 203 39.53 -7.92 -53.65
C TYR A 203 38.67 -7.48 -52.48
N MET A 204 37.79 -6.52 -52.75
CA MET A 204 36.69 -6.15 -51.87
C MET A 204 35.47 -5.80 -52.71
N ASP A 205 34.29 -6.10 -52.18
CA ASP A 205 33.03 -5.69 -52.76
C ASP A 205 32.57 -4.39 -52.09
N VAL A 206 32.00 -3.49 -52.88
CA VAL A 206 31.35 -2.25 -52.43
C VAL A 206 29.90 -2.23 -52.91
N TYR A 207 29.01 -1.69 -52.10
CA TYR A 207 27.57 -1.64 -52.38
C TYR A 207 27.03 -0.23 -52.12
N ALA A 208 26.52 0.43 -53.16
CA ALA A 208 26.06 1.81 -53.12
C ALA A 208 24.65 1.97 -52.54
N ASN A 209 23.87 0.87 -52.46
CA ASN A 209 22.49 0.89 -51.98
C ASN A 209 22.19 -0.21 -50.94
N THR A 210 23.24 -0.77 -50.34
CA THR A 210 23.11 -1.76 -49.26
C THR A 210 23.68 -1.15 -47.99
N PRO A 211 22.85 -0.85 -46.97
CA PRO A 211 23.32 -0.30 -45.71
C PRO A 211 24.30 -1.22 -44.99
N SER A 212 25.21 -0.62 -44.23
CA SER A 212 26.06 -1.36 -43.29
C SER A 212 25.33 -1.58 -41.98
N ALA A 213 25.41 -2.79 -41.44
CA ALA A 213 24.83 -3.12 -40.15
C ALA A 213 25.90 -3.24 -39.05
N VAL A 214 25.55 -2.84 -37.83
CA VAL A 214 26.32 -3.16 -36.63
C VAL A 214 26.34 -4.69 -36.42
N ASP A 215 27.48 -5.23 -36.03
CA ASP A 215 27.58 -6.62 -35.58
C ASP A 215 27.66 -6.64 -34.04
N PRO A 216 26.56 -6.96 -33.34
CA PRO A 216 26.46 -6.82 -31.89
C PRO A 216 27.26 -7.88 -31.12
N ASP A 217 27.76 -8.92 -31.81
CA ASP A 217 28.52 -10.04 -31.24
C ASP A 217 30.04 -9.88 -31.41
N LYS A 218 30.49 -8.81 -32.07
CA LYS A 218 31.90 -8.48 -32.24
C LYS A 218 32.42 -7.63 -31.09
N ALA A 219 33.64 -7.92 -30.67
CA ALA A 219 34.30 -7.20 -29.58
C ALA A 219 34.61 -5.75 -29.99
N PHE A 220 34.55 -4.80 -29.07
CA PHE A 220 34.81 -3.39 -29.37
C PHE A 220 36.25 -3.11 -29.83
N ASN A 221 37.22 -3.90 -29.35
CA ASN A 221 38.60 -3.89 -29.82
C ASN A 221 38.84 -4.81 -31.03
N GLY A 222 37.77 -5.35 -31.62
CA GLY A 222 37.83 -6.10 -32.85
C GLY A 222 38.41 -5.25 -33.98
N THR A 223 39.27 -5.86 -34.78
CA THR A 223 39.91 -5.21 -35.92
C THR A 223 39.50 -5.90 -37.20
N ARG A 224 39.60 -5.22 -38.34
CA ARG A 224 39.33 -5.83 -39.65
C ARG A 224 37.91 -6.43 -39.66
N ASP A 225 37.75 -7.69 -40.04
CA ASP A 225 36.44 -8.36 -40.14
C ASP A 225 35.81 -8.72 -38.79
N ASP A 226 36.53 -8.50 -37.70
CA ASP A 226 36.04 -8.77 -36.34
C ASP A 226 35.57 -7.51 -35.60
N ARG A 227 35.45 -6.37 -36.28
CA ARG A 227 35.01 -5.11 -35.68
C ARG A 227 33.47 -5.04 -35.54
N PRO A 228 32.93 -4.27 -34.58
CA PRO A 228 31.47 -4.15 -34.35
C PRO A 228 30.76 -3.30 -35.40
N ASN A 229 31.50 -2.62 -36.26
CA ASN A 229 30.96 -1.81 -37.36
C ASN A 229 30.00 -0.70 -36.89
N PHE A 230 30.41 0.06 -35.87
CA PHE A 230 29.75 1.33 -35.51
C PHE A 230 29.90 2.37 -36.61
N ASP A 231 29.05 3.41 -36.53
CA ASP A 231 29.21 4.63 -37.32
C ASP A 231 30.66 5.13 -37.32
N HIS A 232 31.12 5.60 -38.49
CA HIS A 232 32.48 6.07 -38.65
C HIS A 232 32.82 7.20 -37.68
N GLY A 233 33.98 7.10 -37.03
CA GLY A 233 34.44 8.04 -36.02
C GLY A 233 33.93 7.76 -34.60
N LEU A 234 33.05 6.77 -34.43
CA LEU A 234 32.67 6.26 -33.11
C LEU A 234 33.49 5.01 -32.77
N SER A 235 33.88 4.90 -31.50
CA SER A 235 34.57 3.74 -30.97
C SER A 235 34.21 3.56 -29.50
N VAL A 236 34.30 2.33 -29.02
CA VAL A 236 34.09 1.99 -27.61
C VAL A 236 35.38 1.40 -27.06
N GLY A 237 35.85 1.96 -25.94
CA GLY A 237 37.04 1.53 -25.24
C GLY A 237 36.75 0.96 -23.87
N ALA A 238 37.81 0.54 -23.17
CA ALA A 238 37.69 0.17 -21.76
C ALA A 238 37.39 1.43 -20.92
N GLY A 239 36.40 1.32 -20.03
CA GLY A 239 35.92 2.43 -19.20
C GLY A 239 34.66 2.05 -18.43
N SER A 240 33.82 3.04 -18.17
CA SER A 240 32.51 2.84 -17.55
C SER A 240 31.58 4.02 -17.84
N PHE A 241 30.29 3.82 -17.57
CA PHE A 241 29.27 4.85 -17.49
C PHE A 241 28.29 4.50 -16.35
N ASP A 242 27.48 5.45 -15.91
CA ASP A 242 26.48 5.24 -14.87
C ASP A 242 25.07 5.16 -15.46
N VAL A 243 24.25 4.25 -14.91
CA VAL A 243 22.80 4.12 -15.19
C VAL A 243 22.06 4.23 -13.87
N ASN A 244 21.23 5.26 -13.69
CA ASN A 244 20.54 5.54 -12.42
C ASN A 244 21.48 5.50 -11.20
N GLY A 245 22.69 6.05 -11.36
CA GLY A 245 23.73 6.06 -10.32
C GLY A 245 24.43 4.72 -10.07
N THR A 246 24.12 3.67 -10.84
CA THR A 246 24.83 2.38 -10.81
C THR A 246 25.87 2.35 -11.94
N THR A 247 27.14 2.14 -11.58
CA THR A 247 28.22 2.06 -12.56
C THR A 247 28.18 0.75 -13.36
N ILE A 248 28.23 0.88 -14.68
CA ILE A 248 28.36 -0.20 -15.65
C ILE A 248 29.78 -0.15 -16.22
N SER A 249 30.58 -1.15 -15.91
CA SER A 249 31.91 -1.31 -16.51
C SER A 249 31.82 -1.76 -17.95
N VAL A 250 32.72 -1.28 -18.80
CA VAL A 250 32.88 -1.68 -20.20
C VAL A 250 34.34 -2.08 -20.42
N ASN A 251 34.58 -3.26 -20.95
CA ASN A 251 35.92 -3.69 -21.36
C ASN A 251 36.08 -3.54 -22.87
N ALA A 252 37.32 -3.35 -23.32
CA ALA A 252 37.61 -3.31 -24.75
C ALA A 252 37.27 -4.63 -25.46
N SER A 253 37.30 -5.76 -24.76
CA SER A 253 36.93 -7.08 -25.28
C SER A 253 35.43 -7.39 -25.22
N ASP A 254 34.62 -6.51 -24.62
CA ASP A 254 33.17 -6.69 -24.58
C ASP A 254 32.56 -6.48 -25.97
N THR A 255 31.37 -7.03 -26.15
CA THR A 255 30.49 -6.81 -27.31
C THR A 255 29.33 -5.87 -26.94
N LEU A 256 28.53 -5.43 -27.93
CA LEU A 256 27.31 -4.66 -27.66
C LEU A 256 26.35 -5.48 -26.78
N ASN A 257 26.19 -6.76 -27.11
CA ASN A 257 25.35 -7.69 -26.36
C ASN A 257 25.82 -7.87 -24.90
N ASP A 258 27.14 -7.89 -24.65
CA ASP A 258 27.67 -7.99 -23.28
C ASP A 258 27.29 -6.78 -22.43
N VAL A 259 27.41 -5.56 -22.97
CA VAL A 259 27.07 -4.33 -22.23
C VAL A 259 25.56 -4.22 -22.01
N VAL A 260 24.74 -4.51 -23.03
CA VAL A 260 23.28 -4.55 -22.92
C VAL A 260 22.84 -5.55 -21.86
N ALA A 261 23.38 -6.77 -21.87
CA ALA A 261 23.10 -7.77 -20.86
C ALA A 261 23.53 -7.31 -19.45
N ARG A 262 24.65 -6.59 -19.34
CA ARG A 262 25.16 -6.07 -18.07
C ARG A 262 24.29 -4.96 -17.49
N ILE A 263 23.74 -4.07 -18.32
CA ILE A 263 22.74 -3.08 -17.89
C ILE A 263 21.55 -3.81 -17.27
N THR A 264 20.98 -4.78 -17.99
CA THR A 264 19.84 -5.59 -17.53
C THR A 264 20.15 -6.33 -16.22
N ALA A 265 21.34 -6.92 -16.09
CA ALA A 265 21.71 -7.66 -14.89
C ALA A 265 22.04 -6.76 -13.67
N SER A 266 22.16 -5.45 -13.86
CA SER A 266 22.59 -4.52 -12.81
C SER A 266 21.48 -4.17 -11.81
N ALA A 267 21.87 -3.48 -10.73
CA ALA A 267 20.95 -2.92 -9.74
C ALA A 267 20.28 -1.60 -10.20
N ALA A 268 20.54 -1.13 -11.43
CA ALA A 268 20.02 0.14 -11.95
C ALA A 268 18.49 0.16 -12.17
N GLY A 269 17.84 -1.01 -12.10
CA GLY A 269 16.40 -1.14 -12.32
C GLY A 269 15.97 -1.13 -13.80
N ILE A 270 16.91 -1.21 -14.74
CA ILE A 270 16.64 -1.11 -16.17
C ILE A 270 16.65 -2.49 -16.84
N ASP A 271 15.72 -2.71 -17.76
CA ASP A 271 15.81 -3.73 -18.80
C ASP A 271 16.32 -3.08 -20.09
N ALA A 272 17.40 -3.62 -20.66
CA ALA A 272 18.00 -3.16 -21.90
C ALA A 272 17.89 -4.24 -22.99
N ILE A 273 17.52 -3.83 -24.20
CA ILE A 273 17.38 -4.72 -25.35
C ILE A 273 18.02 -4.05 -26.57
N PHE A 274 18.80 -4.82 -27.33
CA PHE A 274 19.21 -4.44 -28.68
C PHE A 274 18.23 -5.05 -29.69
N ASP A 275 17.69 -4.22 -30.58
CA ASP A 275 16.84 -4.63 -31.70
C ASP A 275 17.66 -4.58 -33.00
N ALA A 276 17.94 -5.75 -33.57
CA ALA A 276 18.71 -5.88 -34.80
C ALA A 276 17.95 -5.39 -36.05
N ALA A 277 16.62 -5.30 -36.01
CA ALA A 277 15.83 -4.83 -37.15
C ALA A 277 15.86 -3.30 -37.30
N THR A 278 16.03 -2.60 -36.18
CA THR A 278 16.12 -1.13 -36.11
C THR A 278 17.50 -0.64 -35.67
N GLU A 279 18.46 -1.55 -35.56
CA GLU A 279 19.81 -1.36 -35.04
C GLU A 279 19.90 -0.40 -33.85
N SER A 280 19.00 -0.58 -32.87
CA SER A 280 18.81 0.34 -31.77
C SER A 280 18.86 -0.36 -30.42
N VAL A 281 19.23 0.38 -29.39
CA VAL A 281 19.11 -0.06 -27.99
C VAL A 281 17.94 0.66 -27.35
N GLN A 282 17.05 -0.10 -26.73
CA GLN A 282 15.98 0.40 -25.89
C GLN A 282 16.27 0.07 -24.43
N LEU A 283 16.15 1.09 -23.58
CA LEU A 283 16.18 0.97 -22.13
C LEU A 283 14.75 1.17 -21.60
N THR A 284 14.32 0.30 -20.69
CA THR A 284 13.00 0.35 -20.05
C THR A 284 13.16 0.24 -18.54
N GLN A 285 12.56 1.16 -17.79
CA GLN A 285 12.52 1.09 -16.34
C GLN A 285 11.62 -0.06 -15.87
N ARG A 286 12.07 -0.87 -14.91
CA ARG A 286 11.26 -1.97 -14.36
C ARG A 286 10.13 -1.50 -13.47
N SER A 287 10.33 -0.37 -12.79
CA SER A 287 9.29 0.30 -12.02
C SER A 287 8.39 1.11 -12.95
N LEU A 288 7.09 1.10 -12.67
CA LEU A 288 6.09 1.78 -13.48
C LEU A 288 5.64 3.08 -12.81
N GLY A 289 5.29 4.09 -13.60
CA GLY A 289 4.83 5.39 -13.13
C GLY A 289 5.75 6.52 -13.55
N SER A 290 5.25 7.76 -13.43
CA SER A 290 5.96 8.95 -13.91
C SER A 290 7.10 9.39 -13.00
N GLU A 291 7.15 8.89 -11.76
CA GLU A 291 8.18 9.23 -10.77
C GLU A 291 9.54 8.59 -11.03
N PHE A 292 9.61 7.55 -11.87
CA PHE A 292 10.85 6.83 -12.16
C PHE A 292 11.49 7.35 -13.44
N ASP A 293 12.80 7.59 -13.41
CA ASP A 293 13.56 8.15 -14.55
C ASP A 293 14.61 7.16 -15.08
N ILE A 294 15.22 7.48 -16.22
CA ILE A 294 16.42 6.84 -16.75
C ILE A 294 17.50 7.91 -16.91
N VAL A 295 18.45 7.90 -15.99
CA VAL A 295 19.59 8.84 -15.98
C VAL A 295 20.85 8.11 -16.42
N LEU A 296 21.51 8.65 -17.46
CA LEU A 296 22.77 8.15 -17.99
C LEU A 296 23.83 9.24 -17.82
N ASP A 297 24.99 8.91 -17.24
CA ASP A 297 26.05 9.89 -16.96
C ASP A 297 27.46 9.25 -16.94
N ASN A 298 28.49 10.08 -16.82
CA ASN A 298 29.89 9.70 -16.55
C ASN A 298 30.49 8.68 -17.55
N ASP A 299 30.11 8.75 -18.83
CA ASP A 299 30.64 7.84 -19.84
C ASP A 299 32.09 8.17 -20.21
N SER A 300 33.00 7.30 -19.77
CA SER A 300 34.42 7.30 -20.12
C SER A 300 34.78 6.24 -21.18
N SER A 301 33.84 5.36 -21.52
CA SER A 301 34.01 4.27 -22.48
C SER A 301 33.67 4.67 -23.91
N GLY A 302 32.82 5.69 -24.09
CA GLY A 302 32.24 6.09 -25.38
C GLY A 302 31.02 5.25 -25.80
N PHE A 303 30.59 4.31 -24.96
CA PHE A 303 29.48 3.40 -25.25
C PHE A 303 28.15 4.14 -25.47
N LEU A 304 27.82 5.16 -24.66
CA LEU A 304 26.54 5.86 -24.80
C LEU A 304 26.44 6.61 -26.13
N ALA A 305 27.55 7.20 -26.57
CA ALA A 305 27.64 7.87 -27.86
C ALA A 305 27.55 6.86 -29.03
N ALA A 306 28.25 5.72 -28.95
CA ALA A 306 28.21 4.67 -29.96
C ALA A 306 26.83 4.02 -30.07
N ALA A 307 26.18 3.75 -28.93
CA ALA A 307 24.81 3.21 -28.85
C ALA A 307 23.71 4.26 -29.11
N LYS A 308 24.07 5.53 -29.36
CA LYS A 308 23.15 6.64 -29.62
C LYS A 308 22.15 6.92 -28.48
N LEU A 309 22.51 6.61 -27.24
CA LEU A 309 21.67 6.79 -26.05
C LEU A 309 21.84 8.20 -25.44
N THR A 310 21.71 9.23 -26.29
CA THR A 310 21.91 10.65 -25.91
C THR A 310 20.61 11.46 -25.90
N GLY A 311 19.48 10.82 -26.22
CA GLY A 311 18.16 11.44 -26.22
C GLY A 311 17.56 11.54 -24.81
N PRO A 312 16.48 12.32 -24.64
CA PRO A 312 15.72 12.33 -23.39
C PRO A 312 14.95 11.03 -23.21
N ALA A 313 14.81 10.58 -21.96
CA ALA A 313 13.86 9.53 -21.63
C ALA A 313 12.41 10.02 -21.85
N THR A 314 11.53 9.10 -22.27
CA THR A 314 10.08 9.30 -22.30
C THR A 314 9.52 8.84 -20.95
N PRO A 315 8.98 9.74 -20.11
CA PRO A 315 8.47 9.37 -18.80
C PRO A 315 7.35 8.35 -18.87
N GLY A 316 7.33 7.44 -17.89
CA GLY A 316 6.20 6.58 -17.62
C GLY A 316 4.96 7.38 -17.24
N LEU A 317 3.81 6.74 -17.31
CA LEU A 317 2.53 7.32 -16.94
C LEU A 317 2.01 6.65 -15.67
N ASP A 318 1.39 7.45 -14.80
CA ASP A 318 0.61 6.96 -13.68
C ASP A 318 -0.83 6.62 -14.11
N THR A 319 -1.59 6.02 -13.19
CA THR A 319 -3.01 5.76 -13.45
C THR A 319 -3.76 7.08 -13.61
N GLU A 320 -4.82 7.09 -14.40
CA GLU A 320 -5.69 8.25 -14.53
C GLU A 320 -6.34 8.66 -13.20
N ALA A 321 -6.32 7.79 -12.19
CA ALA A 321 -6.80 8.11 -10.86
C ALA A 321 -5.79 8.92 -10.01
N ASP A 322 -4.50 8.88 -10.37
CA ASP A 322 -3.39 9.54 -9.65
C ASP A 322 -2.89 10.82 -10.34
N ILE A 323 -3.30 11.08 -11.58
CA ILE A 323 -2.90 12.28 -12.34
C ILE A 323 -3.95 13.40 -12.25
N ALA A 324 -3.57 14.60 -12.66
CA ALA A 324 -4.44 15.77 -12.66
C ALA A 324 -5.68 15.55 -13.54
N LEU A 325 -6.86 15.99 -13.06
CA LEU A 325 -8.13 15.81 -13.78
C LEU A 325 -8.08 16.31 -15.23
N ALA A 326 -7.36 17.41 -15.51
CA ALA A 326 -7.23 17.98 -16.85
C ALA A 326 -6.51 17.04 -17.85
N GLN A 327 -5.72 16.08 -17.36
CA GLN A 327 -5.01 15.09 -18.16
C GLN A 327 -5.86 13.83 -18.43
N THR A 328 -7.01 13.71 -17.77
CA THR A 328 -7.90 12.56 -17.87
C THR A 328 -9.07 12.88 -18.80
N SER A 329 -9.27 12.05 -19.82
CA SER A 329 -10.33 12.27 -20.82
C SER A 329 -11.74 12.37 -20.21
N ARG A 330 -12.02 11.56 -19.18
CA ARG A 330 -13.27 11.55 -18.40
C ARG A 330 -13.65 12.92 -17.81
N PHE A 331 -12.65 13.74 -17.46
CA PHE A 331 -12.86 15.02 -16.79
C PHE A 331 -12.61 16.23 -17.70
N SER A 332 -12.48 16.04 -19.01
CA SER A 332 -12.22 17.12 -20.00
C SER A 332 -13.27 18.25 -20.04
N GLY A 333 -14.49 18.01 -19.54
CA GLY A 333 -15.54 19.03 -19.40
C GLY A 333 -15.55 19.77 -18.05
N VAL A 334 -14.72 19.34 -17.08
CA VAL A 334 -14.67 19.90 -15.73
C VAL A 334 -13.84 21.18 -15.74
N SER A 335 -14.22 22.16 -14.92
CA SER A 335 -13.46 23.40 -14.70
C SER A 335 -13.06 23.53 -13.24
N SER A 336 -11.89 24.15 -12.97
CA SER A 336 -11.51 24.50 -11.60
C SER A 336 -12.57 25.41 -10.95
N GLY A 337 -12.81 25.24 -9.66
CA GLY A 337 -13.82 25.98 -8.91
C GLY A 337 -14.24 25.26 -7.63
N ASN A 338 -15.28 25.75 -6.97
CA ASN A 338 -15.76 25.16 -5.73
C ASN A 338 -16.91 24.19 -5.99
N VAL A 339 -16.93 23.05 -5.32
CA VAL A 339 -18.13 22.19 -5.19
C VAL A 339 -18.62 22.22 -3.75
N LEU A 340 -19.93 22.01 -3.55
CA LEU A 340 -20.54 21.92 -2.24
C LEU A 340 -21.01 20.48 -1.95
N ILE A 341 -20.53 19.92 -0.84
CA ILE A 341 -21.04 18.65 -0.28
C ILE A 341 -21.56 18.94 1.12
N ASN A 342 -22.86 18.71 1.34
CA ASN A 342 -23.56 19.05 2.58
C ASN A 342 -23.36 20.51 3.04
N GLY A 343 -23.21 21.42 2.07
CA GLY A 343 -22.98 22.85 2.33
C GLY A 343 -21.52 23.23 2.62
N SER A 344 -20.61 22.26 2.71
CA SER A 344 -19.16 22.52 2.84
C SER A 344 -18.54 22.69 1.46
N SER A 345 -17.65 23.69 1.33
CA SER A 345 -17.01 24.05 0.06
C SER A 345 -15.67 23.36 -0.10
N PHE A 346 -15.45 22.77 -1.27
CA PHE A 346 -14.22 22.10 -1.67
C PHE A 346 -13.71 22.73 -2.96
N ALA A 347 -12.49 23.24 -2.96
CA ALA A 347 -11.88 23.81 -4.16
C ALA A 347 -11.27 22.68 -4.98
N ILE A 348 -11.70 22.57 -6.24
CA ILE A 348 -11.13 21.67 -7.23
C ILE A 348 -10.23 22.49 -8.15
N ASP A 349 -8.98 22.07 -8.29
CA ASP A 349 -8.05 22.56 -9.31
C ASP A 349 -7.72 21.45 -10.30
N ILE A 350 -8.30 21.52 -11.50
CA ILE A 350 -8.15 20.44 -12.50
C ILE A 350 -6.71 20.24 -12.97
N ASN A 351 -5.81 21.21 -12.76
CA ASN A 351 -4.41 21.10 -13.19
C ASN A 351 -3.51 20.45 -12.13
N ASN A 352 -3.98 20.35 -10.89
CA ASN A 352 -3.18 19.90 -9.76
C ASN A 352 -3.83 18.74 -8.99
N ASP A 353 -5.16 18.70 -8.90
CA ASP A 353 -5.88 17.67 -8.17
C ASP A 353 -6.15 16.46 -9.06
N SER A 354 -5.90 15.26 -8.53
CA SER A 354 -6.41 13.99 -9.03
C SER A 354 -7.75 13.61 -8.39
N ILE A 355 -8.43 12.59 -8.92
CA ILE A 355 -9.64 12.07 -8.28
C ILE A 355 -9.35 11.47 -6.89
N LYS A 356 -8.15 10.91 -6.67
CA LYS A 356 -7.72 10.42 -5.35
C LYS A 356 -7.43 11.56 -4.37
N ASP A 357 -6.89 12.68 -4.84
CA ASP A 357 -6.75 13.88 -4.01
C ASP A 357 -8.11 14.38 -3.54
N ILE A 358 -9.11 14.39 -4.43
CA ILE A 358 -10.49 14.78 -4.08
C ILE A 358 -11.13 13.79 -3.09
N VAL A 359 -10.90 12.48 -3.24
CA VAL A 359 -11.34 11.49 -2.24
C VAL A 359 -10.74 11.80 -0.86
N THR A 360 -9.44 12.09 -0.81
CA THR A 360 -8.72 12.42 0.42
C THR A 360 -9.27 13.72 1.03
N MET A 361 -9.41 14.77 0.21
CA MET A 361 -9.95 16.07 0.60
C MET A 361 -11.34 15.96 1.24
N ILE A 362 -12.23 15.12 0.68
CA ILE A 362 -13.58 14.91 1.23
C ILE A 362 -13.51 14.15 2.57
N ASN A 363 -12.69 13.11 2.66
CA ASN A 363 -12.55 12.29 3.86
C ASN A 363 -11.95 13.08 5.04
N ASP A 364 -10.99 13.97 4.77
CA ASP A 364 -10.33 14.79 5.79
C ASP A 364 -11.21 15.93 6.33
N ALA A 365 -12.27 16.31 5.62
CA ALA A 365 -13.15 17.41 6.01
C ALA A 365 -14.17 17.05 7.11
N GLU A 366 -14.31 15.76 7.47
CA GLU A 366 -15.21 15.27 8.53
C GLU A 366 -16.68 15.74 8.42
N ILE A 367 -17.17 15.98 7.19
CA ILE A 367 -18.50 16.56 6.91
C ILE A 367 -19.67 15.56 7.03
N GLY A 368 -19.45 14.43 7.71
CA GLY A 368 -20.41 13.33 7.80
C GLY A 368 -20.62 12.56 6.49
N VAL A 369 -19.70 12.69 5.53
CA VAL A 369 -19.66 11.92 4.27
C VAL A 369 -18.25 11.38 4.07
N THR A 370 -18.13 10.12 3.68
CA THR A 370 -16.87 9.54 3.22
C THR A 370 -16.91 9.33 1.71
N ALA A 371 -15.80 9.62 1.03
CA ALA A 371 -15.58 9.29 -0.36
C ALA A 371 -14.70 8.04 -0.51
N SER A 372 -14.93 7.28 -1.55
CA SER A 372 -14.07 6.15 -1.94
C SER A 372 -14.06 5.99 -3.45
N LEU A 373 -12.92 5.56 -3.99
CA LEU A 373 -12.80 5.08 -5.37
C LEU A 373 -12.55 3.57 -5.33
N SER A 374 -13.42 2.79 -5.97
CA SER A 374 -13.26 1.32 -6.02
C SER A 374 -12.21 0.91 -7.04
N ASN A 375 -11.24 0.08 -6.66
CA ASN A 375 -10.14 -0.34 -7.55
C ASN A 375 -10.58 -1.19 -8.76
N ASN A 376 -11.72 -1.88 -8.71
CA ASN A 376 -12.10 -2.85 -9.77
C ASN A 376 -12.97 -2.26 -10.88
N ASN A 377 -13.75 -1.23 -10.56
CA ASN A 377 -14.73 -0.62 -11.48
C ASN A 377 -14.62 0.92 -11.46
N GLN A 378 -13.52 1.45 -10.92
CA GLN A 378 -13.21 2.88 -10.72
C GLN A 378 -14.42 3.72 -10.28
N ARG A 379 -15.23 3.13 -9.40
CA ARG A 379 -16.49 3.71 -9.01
C ARG A 379 -16.23 4.71 -7.90
N PHE A 380 -16.53 5.98 -8.15
CA PHE A 380 -16.55 6.99 -7.11
C PHE A 380 -17.84 6.86 -6.29
N VAL A 381 -17.72 6.72 -4.98
CA VAL A 381 -18.85 6.53 -4.07
C VAL A 381 -18.74 7.49 -2.90
N LEU A 382 -19.82 8.23 -2.65
CA LEU A 382 -20.04 9.00 -1.43
C LEU A 382 -20.99 8.23 -0.52
N THR A 383 -20.60 8.09 0.74
CA THR A 383 -21.36 7.37 1.77
C THR A 383 -21.58 8.27 2.97
N ALA A 384 -22.83 8.48 3.36
CA ALA A 384 -23.16 9.25 4.56
C ALA A 384 -22.85 8.47 5.84
N ILE A 385 -22.29 9.17 6.82
CA ILE A 385 -22.11 8.69 8.19
C ILE A 385 -23.41 8.97 8.97
N ASP A 386 -23.80 8.05 9.87
CA ASP A 386 -24.93 8.20 10.80
C ASP A 386 -26.31 8.49 10.17
N GLY A 387 -26.48 8.15 8.89
CA GLY A 387 -27.76 8.29 8.21
C GLY A 387 -28.17 9.76 7.99
N ILE A 388 -27.21 10.63 7.72
CA ILE A 388 -27.50 11.97 7.17
C ILE A 388 -27.78 11.90 5.66
N SER A 389 -28.46 12.91 5.12
CA SER A 389 -28.60 13.05 3.65
C SER A 389 -27.29 13.54 3.03
N ILE A 390 -27.06 13.21 1.75
CA ILE A 390 -25.96 13.76 0.95
C ILE A 390 -26.53 14.83 0.02
N SER A 391 -26.11 16.07 0.16
CA SER A 391 -26.50 17.19 -0.72
C SER A 391 -25.31 17.59 -1.58
N LEU A 392 -25.46 17.54 -2.91
CA LEU A 392 -24.42 17.83 -3.88
C LEU A 392 -24.80 19.05 -4.72
N ASN A 393 -23.82 19.93 -4.97
CA ASN A 393 -23.95 21.07 -5.88
C ASN A 393 -22.57 21.42 -6.45
N ASP A 394 -22.41 21.41 -7.78
CA ASP A 394 -21.13 21.62 -8.45
C ASP A 394 -20.73 23.09 -8.60
N GLN A 395 -21.64 24.02 -8.32
CA GLN A 395 -21.49 25.47 -8.59
C GLN A 395 -21.03 25.77 -10.04
N GLY A 396 -21.37 24.90 -11.00
CA GLY A 396 -21.01 25.07 -12.41
C GLY A 396 -19.65 24.50 -12.82
N THR A 397 -18.94 23.78 -11.93
CA THR A 397 -17.69 23.07 -12.28
C THR A 397 -17.90 21.86 -13.17
N GLN A 398 -19.13 21.31 -13.23
CA GLN A 398 -19.51 20.07 -13.93
C GLN A 398 -18.82 18.80 -13.36
N PHE A 399 -18.30 18.86 -12.13
CA PHE A 399 -17.55 17.75 -11.53
C PHE A 399 -18.43 16.52 -11.23
N PHE A 400 -19.55 16.65 -10.51
CA PHE A 400 -20.49 15.56 -10.28
C PHE A 400 -21.12 15.06 -11.58
N ASP A 401 -21.37 15.94 -12.55
CA ASP A 401 -21.82 15.55 -13.89
C ASP A 401 -20.78 14.66 -14.60
N ALA A 402 -19.48 15.00 -14.54
CA ALA A 402 -18.40 14.15 -15.06
C ALA A 402 -18.32 12.80 -14.34
N LEU A 403 -18.64 12.76 -13.04
CA LEU A 403 -18.80 11.51 -12.29
C LEU A 403 -20.11 10.77 -12.61
N ASN A 404 -20.98 11.30 -13.47
CA ASN A 404 -22.35 10.82 -13.73
C ASN A 404 -23.16 10.68 -12.42
N ILE A 405 -22.98 11.61 -11.50
CA ILE A 405 -23.73 11.74 -10.25
C ILE A 405 -24.59 12.98 -10.35
N ALA A 406 -25.91 12.82 -10.31
CA ALA A 406 -26.82 13.95 -10.42
C ALA A 406 -26.72 14.90 -9.20
N GLU A 407 -26.63 16.20 -9.47
CA GLU A 407 -26.71 17.24 -8.45
C GLU A 407 -28.09 17.28 -7.78
N LYS A 408 -28.21 16.71 -6.57
CA LYS A 408 -29.43 16.74 -5.75
C LYS A 408 -29.13 16.35 -4.30
N THR A 409 -30.19 16.33 -3.49
CA THR A 409 -30.15 15.76 -2.14
C THR A 409 -30.60 14.30 -2.13
N TYR A 410 -29.69 13.40 -1.77
CA TYR A 410 -29.90 11.97 -1.59
C TYR A 410 -30.30 11.69 -0.12
N ARG A 411 -31.60 11.44 0.09
CA ARG A 411 -32.18 11.18 1.41
C ARG A 411 -31.98 9.74 1.85
N THR A 412 -31.77 9.55 3.14
CA THR A 412 -31.68 8.22 3.73
C THR A 412 -33.03 7.52 3.69
N VAL A 413 -33.03 6.29 3.22
CA VAL A 413 -34.21 5.42 3.32
C VAL A 413 -34.23 4.83 4.73
N SER A 414 -34.82 5.54 5.68
CA SER A 414 -35.02 5.03 7.04
C SER A 414 -36.08 3.94 7.01
N ASN A 415 -35.68 2.67 7.02
CA ASN A 415 -36.60 1.57 7.32
C ASN A 415 -36.91 1.57 8.82
N SER A 416 -37.72 2.53 9.27
CA SER A 416 -38.10 2.72 10.66
C SER A 416 -39.17 1.71 11.10
N SER A 417 -38.77 0.47 11.35
CA SER A 417 -39.56 -0.40 12.23
C SER A 417 -39.01 -0.27 13.66
N GLY A 418 -39.45 0.79 14.35
CA GLY A 418 -39.23 0.91 15.80
C GLY A 418 -39.76 -0.33 16.54
N LEU A 419 -39.34 -0.52 17.79
CA LEU A 419 -39.83 -1.61 18.65
C LEU A 419 -41.36 -1.69 18.57
N SER A 420 -41.90 -2.88 18.32
CA SER A 420 -43.35 -3.05 18.28
C SER A 420 -43.96 -2.63 19.61
N ARG A 421 -45.13 -1.98 19.59
CA ARG A 421 -45.82 -1.52 20.82
C ARG A 421 -45.90 -2.63 21.87
N SER A 422 -46.19 -3.86 21.43
CA SER A 422 -46.25 -5.04 22.29
C SER A 422 -44.93 -5.32 23.02
N ARG A 423 -43.77 -5.18 22.36
CA ARG A 423 -42.46 -5.38 23.01
C ARG A 423 -42.12 -4.26 23.96
N THR A 424 -42.44 -3.02 23.61
CA THR A 424 -42.22 -1.87 24.50
C THR A 424 -43.00 -2.01 25.80
N TYR A 425 -44.27 -2.43 25.73
CA TYR A 425 -45.06 -2.69 26.93
C TYR A 425 -44.48 -3.83 27.77
N LYS A 426 -44.06 -4.94 27.15
CA LYS A 426 -43.41 -6.05 27.90
C LYS A 426 -42.17 -5.62 28.67
N ILE A 427 -41.33 -4.77 28.07
CA ILE A 427 -40.12 -4.25 28.75
C ILE A 427 -40.51 -3.30 29.88
N ALA A 428 -41.49 -2.41 29.66
CA ALA A 428 -41.97 -1.50 30.68
C ALA A 428 -42.65 -2.22 31.86
N ASP A 429 -43.39 -3.30 31.58
CA ASP A 429 -44.02 -4.15 32.59
C ASP A 429 -42.97 -4.91 33.40
N ALA A 430 -42.01 -5.58 32.74
CA ALA A 430 -40.93 -6.29 33.44
C ALA A 430 -40.09 -5.34 34.31
N ALA A 431 -39.89 -4.10 33.88
CA ALA A 431 -39.18 -3.11 34.70
C ALA A 431 -40.01 -2.58 35.86
N ALA A 432 -41.34 -2.52 35.71
CA ALA A 432 -42.24 -2.22 36.81
C ALA A 432 -42.27 -3.35 37.84
N ASP A 433 -42.26 -4.61 37.40
CA ASP A 433 -42.19 -5.76 38.29
C ASP A 433 -40.91 -5.75 39.15
N VAL A 434 -39.76 -5.40 38.55
CA VAL A 434 -38.51 -5.19 39.31
C VAL A 434 -38.66 -4.08 40.35
N THR A 435 -39.32 -2.98 39.99
CA THR A 435 -39.54 -1.83 40.87
C THR A 435 -40.45 -2.20 42.06
N ASP A 436 -41.52 -2.94 41.81
CA ASP A 436 -42.46 -3.42 42.83
C ASP A 436 -41.77 -4.37 43.82
N LEU A 437 -40.90 -5.25 43.32
CA LEU A 437 -40.13 -6.16 44.17
C LEU A 437 -39.07 -5.45 45.02
N ILE A 438 -38.46 -4.39 44.50
CA ILE A 438 -37.59 -3.51 45.29
C ILE A 438 -38.40 -2.84 46.40
N ASN A 439 -39.58 -2.30 46.10
CA ASN A 439 -40.45 -1.71 47.12
C ASN A 439 -40.88 -2.71 48.19
N GLU A 440 -41.09 -3.97 47.81
CA GLU A 440 -41.41 -5.03 48.77
C GLU A 440 -40.28 -5.26 49.80
N ILE A 441 -39.01 -5.15 49.38
CA ILE A 441 -37.84 -5.22 50.28
C ILE A 441 -37.85 -4.08 51.30
N PHE A 442 -38.31 -2.89 50.91
CA PHE A 442 -38.38 -1.71 51.78
C PHE A 442 -39.70 -1.58 52.55
N ASN A 443 -40.73 -2.39 52.26
CA ASN A 443 -42.06 -2.24 52.84
C ASN A 443 -42.11 -2.59 54.35
N PRO A 444 -42.31 -1.62 55.25
CA PRO A 444 -42.29 -1.83 56.70
C PRO A 444 -43.40 -2.77 57.20
N ALA A 445 -44.52 -2.88 56.49
CA ALA A 445 -45.67 -3.70 56.90
C ALA A 445 -45.42 -5.22 56.80
N THR A 446 -44.41 -5.63 56.04
CA THR A 446 -44.05 -7.04 55.81
C THR A 446 -42.72 -7.42 56.46
N ASN A 447 -42.16 -6.50 57.25
CA ASN A 447 -40.80 -6.54 57.75
C ASN A 447 -40.79 -6.53 59.28
N LEU A 448 -40.12 -7.49 59.89
CA LEU A 448 -39.80 -7.42 61.32
C LEU A 448 -38.82 -6.26 61.57
N ALA A 449 -39.29 -5.23 62.26
CA ALA A 449 -38.47 -4.09 62.66
C ALA A 449 -37.24 -4.59 63.46
N ASN A 450 -36.04 -4.16 63.04
CA ASN A 450 -34.74 -4.47 63.64
C ASN A 450 -34.12 -5.86 63.35
N SER A 451 -34.54 -6.58 62.31
CA SER A 451 -33.82 -7.79 61.90
C SER A 451 -32.52 -7.45 61.15
N LEU A 452 -31.37 -7.93 61.65
CA LEU A 452 -30.04 -7.71 61.06
C LEU A 452 -29.95 -8.16 59.58
N SER A 453 -30.70 -9.20 59.20
CA SER A 453 -30.76 -9.69 57.81
C SER A 453 -31.52 -8.76 56.87
N LEU A 454 -32.52 -8.03 57.35
CA LEU A 454 -33.24 -7.06 56.52
C LEU A 454 -32.44 -5.79 56.34
N THR A 455 -31.80 -5.30 57.41
CA THR A 455 -30.94 -4.10 57.36
C THR A 455 -29.80 -4.29 56.37
N SER A 456 -29.11 -5.44 56.42
CA SER A 456 -28.02 -5.75 55.48
C SER A 456 -28.51 -5.90 54.03
N LEU A 457 -29.68 -6.49 53.77
CA LEU A 457 -30.28 -6.56 52.43
C LEU A 457 -30.58 -5.16 51.89
N GLN A 458 -31.22 -4.32 52.70
CA GLN A 458 -31.61 -2.96 52.33
C GLN A 458 -30.40 -2.07 52.04
N GLU A 459 -29.36 -2.14 52.86
CA GLU A 459 -28.10 -1.40 52.64
C GLU A 459 -27.39 -1.83 51.35
N THR A 460 -27.37 -3.14 51.08
CA THR A 460 -26.75 -3.70 49.86
C THR A 460 -27.49 -3.25 48.59
N VAL A 461 -28.83 -3.25 48.63
CA VAL A 461 -29.66 -2.75 47.52
C VAL A 461 -29.46 -1.24 47.32
N ILE A 462 -29.44 -0.44 48.39
CA ILE A 462 -29.23 1.02 48.32
C ILE A 462 -27.87 1.38 47.71
N ALA A 463 -26.79 0.75 48.20
CA ALA A 463 -25.44 1.01 47.70
C ALA A 463 -25.33 0.74 46.19
N SER A 464 -26.05 -0.28 45.71
CA SER A 464 -25.98 -0.73 44.32
C SER A 464 -26.85 0.09 43.38
N ILE A 465 -28.02 0.55 43.82
CA ILE A 465 -28.82 1.53 43.07
C ILE A 465 -28.03 2.83 42.90
N ARG A 466 -27.33 3.30 43.96
CA ARG A 466 -26.48 4.49 43.88
C ARG A 466 -25.27 4.33 42.95
N ALA A 467 -24.70 3.13 42.87
CA ALA A 467 -23.60 2.84 41.95
C ALA A 467 -24.06 2.80 40.47
N GLY A 468 -25.28 2.37 40.20
CA GLY A 468 -25.86 2.30 38.84
C GLY A 468 -26.60 3.55 38.38
N ALA A 469 -27.06 4.40 39.30
CA ALA A 469 -27.83 5.61 39.04
C ALA A 469 -27.49 6.71 40.09
N PRO A 470 -26.37 7.43 39.93
CA PRO A 470 -25.82 8.31 40.97
C PRO A 470 -26.69 9.53 41.31
N ASP A 471 -27.56 9.99 40.39
CA ASP A 471 -28.28 11.26 40.52
C ASP A 471 -29.73 11.15 41.07
N GLY A 472 -30.19 9.96 41.49
CA GLY A 472 -31.48 9.75 42.18
C GLY A 472 -32.75 9.88 41.32
N GLU A 473 -32.71 10.60 40.21
CA GLU A 473 -33.76 10.63 39.17
C GLU A 473 -33.14 10.31 37.80
N THR A 474 -33.75 9.38 37.06
CA THR A 474 -33.28 9.03 35.71
C THR A 474 -34.22 9.61 34.65
N ALA A 475 -33.65 10.23 33.62
CA ALA A 475 -34.39 10.79 32.47
C ALA A 475 -35.20 9.75 31.65
N ILE A 476 -35.12 8.47 32.01
CA ILE A 476 -35.81 7.35 31.35
C ILE A 476 -37.07 6.88 32.10
N GLY A 477 -37.47 7.57 33.18
CA GLY A 477 -38.73 7.31 33.88
C GLY A 477 -38.61 6.40 35.11
N PHE A 478 -37.43 6.28 35.72
CA PHE A 478 -37.27 5.74 37.07
C PHE A 478 -36.91 6.85 38.06
N ALA A 479 -37.53 6.81 39.23
CA ALA A 479 -37.21 7.67 40.37
C ALA A 479 -36.97 6.82 41.61
N PHE A 480 -35.94 7.15 42.38
CA PHE A 480 -35.63 6.47 43.64
C PHE A 480 -35.57 7.50 44.78
N ASN A 481 -36.31 7.24 45.85
CA ASN A 481 -36.17 7.97 47.11
C ASN A 481 -35.56 7.05 48.16
N LEU A 482 -34.24 7.11 48.30
CA LEU A 482 -33.48 6.23 49.20
C LEU A 482 -33.05 6.94 50.50
N ASP A 483 -33.15 8.27 50.55
CA ASP A 483 -32.69 9.10 51.67
C ASP A 483 -33.74 9.27 52.76
N SER A 484 -34.97 8.83 52.50
CA SER A 484 -36.05 8.83 53.48
C SER A 484 -35.85 7.77 54.58
N PRO A 485 -36.48 7.94 55.76
CA PRO A 485 -36.57 6.88 56.78
C PRO A 485 -37.09 5.58 56.17
N VAL A 486 -36.72 4.41 56.73
CA VAL A 486 -36.97 3.07 56.15
C VAL A 486 -38.42 2.86 55.68
N GLY A 487 -39.42 3.47 56.34
CA GLY A 487 -40.83 3.37 55.96
C GLY A 487 -41.30 4.26 54.79
N ASN A 488 -40.45 5.17 54.29
CA ASN A 488 -40.74 6.11 53.19
C ASN A 488 -39.80 5.92 51.99
N ARG A 489 -38.96 4.88 51.98
CA ARG A 489 -38.09 4.57 50.83
C ARG A 489 -38.92 3.93 49.73
N PHE A 490 -38.81 4.44 48.51
CA PHE A 490 -39.52 3.88 47.36
C PHE A 490 -38.69 3.96 46.08
N ALA A 491 -38.95 3.03 45.18
CA ALA A 491 -38.63 3.07 43.77
C ALA A 491 -39.94 3.30 43.00
N ALA A 492 -39.93 4.19 42.02
CA ALA A 492 -41.07 4.48 41.18
C ALA A 492 -40.68 4.42 39.71
N ILE A 493 -41.65 4.02 38.88
CA ILE A 493 -41.51 3.94 37.44
C ILE A 493 -42.68 4.66 36.76
N ASP A 494 -42.39 5.64 35.90
CA ASP A 494 -43.36 6.19 34.96
C ASP A 494 -43.35 5.31 33.69
N ARG A 495 -44.30 4.36 33.64
CA ARG A 495 -44.47 3.45 32.50
C ARG A 495 -44.67 4.18 31.17
N GLN A 496 -45.33 5.34 31.17
CA GLN A 496 -45.61 6.11 29.96
C GLN A 496 -44.37 6.85 29.47
N GLN A 497 -43.61 7.46 30.38
CA GLN A 497 -42.32 8.07 30.06
C GLN A 497 -41.31 7.03 29.59
N LEU A 498 -41.21 5.88 30.27
CA LEU A 498 -40.33 4.79 29.86
C LEU A 498 -40.69 4.25 28.47
N THR A 499 -41.97 4.01 28.21
CA THR A 499 -42.47 3.56 26.90
C THR A 499 -42.15 4.56 25.79
N ARG A 500 -42.21 5.87 26.07
CA ARG A 500 -41.81 6.92 25.12
C ARG A 500 -40.30 6.89 24.87
N SER A 501 -39.49 6.83 25.92
CA SER A 501 -38.03 6.77 25.83
C SER A 501 -37.54 5.55 25.06
N LEU A 502 -38.11 4.37 25.29
CA LEU A 502 -37.77 3.13 24.57
C LEU A 502 -38.09 3.18 23.07
N ARG A 503 -39.07 3.98 22.65
CA ARG A 503 -39.39 4.17 21.22
C ARG A 503 -38.42 5.12 20.50
N HIS A 504 -37.86 6.08 21.22
CA HIS A 504 -37.07 7.17 20.61
C HIS A 504 -35.56 7.07 20.85
N LYS A 505 -35.11 6.39 21.92
CA LYS A 505 -33.71 6.37 22.37
C LYS A 505 -33.29 5.01 22.95
N LEU A 506 -33.62 3.89 22.29
CA LEU A 506 -33.38 2.55 22.85
C LEU A 506 -31.92 2.28 23.22
N GLY A 507 -30.94 2.70 22.42
CA GLY A 507 -29.51 2.51 22.73
C GLY A 507 -29.07 3.23 24.01
N THR A 508 -29.52 4.47 24.19
CA THR A 508 -29.31 5.21 25.44
C THR A 508 -30.01 4.50 26.61
N SER A 509 -31.26 4.07 26.45
CA SER A 509 -31.98 3.33 27.48
C SER A 509 -31.32 1.99 27.85
N GLN A 510 -30.81 1.22 26.88
CA GLN A 510 -30.12 -0.06 27.12
C GLN A 510 -28.84 0.11 27.93
N ASN A 511 -28.04 1.13 27.67
CA ASN A 511 -26.83 1.39 28.45
C ASN A 511 -27.15 1.72 29.91
N TYR A 512 -28.20 2.51 30.16
CA TYR A 512 -28.67 2.79 31.52
C TYR A 512 -29.22 1.54 32.22
N PHE A 513 -30.04 0.74 31.54
CA PHE A 513 -30.54 -0.53 32.09
C PHE A 513 -29.41 -1.53 32.39
N GLY A 514 -28.40 -1.61 31.52
CA GLY A 514 -27.26 -2.51 31.71
C GLY A 514 -26.49 -2.21 33.00
N GLY A 515 -26.18 -0.94 33.26
CA GLY A 515 -25.52 -0.51 34.51
C GLY A 515 -26.36 -0.77 35.75
N PHE A 516 -27.66 -0.44 35.71
CA PHE A 516 -28.61 -0.69 36.79
C PHE A 516 -28.77 -2.18 37.11
N ILE A 517 -29.00 -3.02 36.08
CA ILE A 517 -29.20 -4.46 36.23
C ILE A 517 -27.93 -5.13 36.75
N ALA A 518 -26.77 -4.77 36.21
CA ALA A 518 -25.48 -5.32 36.65
C ALA A 518 -25.17 -4.97 38.10
N GLY A 519 -25.39 -3.70 38.50
CA GLY A 519 -25.20 -3.26 39.88
C GLY A 519 -26.11 -4.01 40.85
N LEU A 520 -27.41 -4.10 40.55
CA LEU A 520 -28.37 -4.75 41.44
C LEU A 520 -28.18 -6.28 41.53
N ARG A 521 -27.79 -6.95 40.44
CA ARG A 521 -27.43 -8.37 40.46
C ARG A 521 -26.19 -8.64 41.32
N GLY A 522 -25.15 -7.81 41.19
CA GLY A 522 -23.95 -7.92 42.02
C GLY A 522 -24.28 -7.80 43.51
N ALA A 523 -25.16 -6.88 43.87
CA ALA A 523 -25.68 -6.69 45.22
C ALA A 523 -26.36 -7.94 45.80
N LEU A 524 -27.32 -8.48 45.04
CA LEU A 524 -28.14 -9.61 45.45
C LEU A 524 -27.31 -10.89 45.56
N ALA A 525 -26.33 -11.07 44.66
CA ALA A 525 -25.36 -12.16 44.74
C ALA A 525 -24.44 -12.05 45.96
N ALA A 526 -23.94 -10.85 46.28
CA ALA A 526 -23.11 -10.61 47.46
C ALA A 526 -23.88 -10.84 48.78
N TYR A 527 -25.14 -10.40 48.85
CA TYR A 527 -26.01 -10.70 49.99
C TYR A 527 -26.25 -12.22 50.10
N GLY A 528 -26.56 -12.92 48.99
CA GLY A 528 -26.75 -14.37 48.97
C GLY A 528 -25.53 -15.18 49.41
N ALA A 529 -24.31 -14.74 49.05
CA ALA A 529 -23.06 -15.38 49.44
C ALA A 529 -22.79 -15.33 50.96
N ASN A 530 -23.25 -14.27 51.64
CA ASN A 530 -23.12 -14.11 53.09
C ASN A 530 -24.02 -15.08 53.91
N PHE A 531 -24.91 -15.85 53.27
CA PHE A 531 -25.78 -16.85 53.92
C PHE A 531 -25.38 -18.32 53.65
N GLY A 532 -24.24 -18.58 52.98
CA GLY A 532 -23.92 -19.91 52.48
C GLY A 532 -23.73 -20.98 53.57
N ASP A 533 -24.62 -21.97 53.59
CA ASP A 533 -24.19 -23.37 53.52
C ASP A 533 -25.21 -24.29 52.78
N ALA A 534 -24.63 -25.13 51.91
CA ALA A 534 -25.10 -26.35 51.22
C ALA A 534 -26.43 -26.38 50.42
N GLY A 535 -26.28 -26.33 49.08
CA GLY A 535 -27.27 -26.80 48.09
C GLY A 535 -28.18 -25.68 47.58
N ILE A 536 -27.96 -25.13 46.39
CA ILE A 536 -28.25 -25.79 45.11
C ILE A 536 -27.12 -25.47 44.11
N SER A 537 -26.40 -26.54 43.77
CA SER A 537 -25.76 -26.84 42.48
C SER A 537 -25.88 -25.79 41.37
N SER A 538 -24.73 -25.35 40.89
CA SER A 538 -24.49 -24.93 39.50
C SER A 538 -25.08 -25.96 38.53
N GLY A 539 -26.34 -25.75 38.17
CA GLY A 539 -27.03 -26.46 37.11
C GLY A 539 -26.75 -25.77 35.79
N THR A 540 -25.64 -26.15 35.18
CA THR A 540 -25.32 -25.96 33.76
C THR A 540 -26.50 -26.51 32.93
N MET A 541 -27.45 -25.67 32.51
CA MET A 541 -28.33 -26.03 31.39
C MET A 541 -27.73 -25.49 30.12
N LEU A 542 -26.91 -26.36 29.54
CA LEU A 542 -26.50 -26.37 28.17
C LEU A 542 -27.70 -26.14 27.24
N ASN A 543 -27.46 -25.20 26.33
CA ASN A 543 -28.07 -25.07 25.05
C ASN A 543 -27.97 -26.39 24.26
N THR A 544 -29.09 -27.07 24.03
CA THR A 544 -29.27 -27.96 22.88
C THR A 544 -30.60 -27.66 22.22
N ARG A 545 -30.51 -26.90 21.12
CA ARG A 545 -31.48 -26.95 20.03
C ARG A 545 -31.32 -28.29 19.30
N ALA A 546 -32.44 -28.97 19.06
CA ALA A 546 -32.77 -29.54 17.77
C ALA A 546 -33.88 -28.66 17.18
#